data_AF-A0A351XKX0-F1
#
_entry.id   AF-A0A351XKX0-F1
#
_cell.length_a   1.000
_cell.length_b   1.000
_cell.length_c   1.000
_cell.angle_alpha   90.00
_cell.angle_beta   90.00
_cell.angle_gamma   90.00
#
_symmetry.space_group_name_H-M   'P 1'
#
loop_
_entity.id
_entity.type
_entity.pdbx_description
1 polymer ?
#
loop_
_entity_poly.entity_id
_entity_poly.type
_entity_poly.pdbx_seq_one_letter_code
_entity_poly.pdbx_strand_id
1 'polypeptide(L)' 'TFIIDKGSDDGLAVNMNVMAGDGLVGIIIEVNKSYSRVRSIIDDSS' A
#
# COMPACT_ATOMS: atom_id res chain seq x y z
N THR A 1 -3.51 8.52 -3.05
CA THR A 1 -3.16 7.48 -2.04
C THR A 1 -4.41 6.68 -1.74
N PHE A 2 -4.29 5.43 -1.34
CA PHE A 2 -5.43 4.61 -0.92
C PHE A 2 -5.10 3.84 0.36
N ILE A 3 -6.12 3.30 1.02
CA ILE A 3 -5.98 2.54 2.27
C ILE A 3 -6.28 1.06 1.98
N ILE A 4 -5.48 0.18 2.60
CA ILE A 4 -5.73 -1.26 2.66
C ILE A 4 -6.07 -1.67 4.09
N ASP A 5 -6.91 -2.69 4.24
CA ASP A 5 -7.42 -3.23 5.50
C ASP A 5 -6.44 -4.20 6.19
N LYS A 6 -5.14 -3.92 6.00
CA LYS A 6 -4.02 -4.71 6.52
C LYS A 6 -2.97 -3.81 7.11
N GLY A 7 -2.42 -4.20 8.25
CA GLY A 7 -1.51 -3.38 9.05
C GLY A 7 -0.33 -4.14 9.63
N SER A 8 0.26 -3.60 10.70
CA SER A 8 1.40 -4.24 11.39
C SER A 8 1.03 -5.60 11.97
N ASP A 9 -0.24 -5.81 12.36
CA ASP A 9 -0.71 -7.10 12.88
C ASP A 9 -0.76 -8.18 11.77
N ASP A 10 -0.81 -7.77 10.51
CA ASP A 10 -0.69 -8.64 9.33
C ASP A 10 0.76 -8.72 8.81
N GLY A 11 1.72 -8.11 9.52
CA GLY A 11 3.14 -8.14 9.17
C GLY A 11 3.58 -7.11 8.13
N LEU A 12 2.76 -6.08 7.85
CA LEU A 12 3.13 -5.02 6.90
C LEU A 12 4.09 -3.99 7.51
N ALA A 13 4.92 -3.39 6.65
CA ALA A 13 5.85 -2.33 7.02
C ALA A 13 5.95 -1.26 5.93
N VAL A 14 6.43 -0.08 6.31
CA VAL A 14 6.75 1.01 5.38
C VAL A 14 7.82 0.53 4.38
N ASN A 15 7.70 0.99 3.13
CA ASN A 15 8.52 0.61 1.97
C ASN A 15 8.27 -0.79 1.38
N MET A 16 7.25 -1.53 1.82
CA MET A 16 6.81 -2.72 1.09
C MET A 16 6.10 -2.34 -0.21
N ASN A 17 6.33 -3.13 -1.26
CA ASN A 17 5.64 -3.01 -2.53
C ASN A 17 4.20 -3.56 -2.42
N VAL A 18 3.28 -2.94 -3.16
CA VAL A 18 1.88 -3.36 -3.24
C VAL A 18 1.58 -3.74 -4.68
N MET A 19 1.07 -4.95 -4.88
CA MET A 19 0.73 -5.51 -6.19
C MET A 19 -0.77 -5.75 -6.31
N ALA A 20 -1.32 -5.57 -7.53
CA ALA A 20 -2.66 -6.02 -7.89
C ALA A 20 -2.55 -6.89 -9.15
N GLY A 21 -2.92 -8.17 -9.02
CA GLY A 21 -2.59 -9.17 -10.04
C GLY A 21 -1.08 -9.26 -10.23
N ASP A 22 -0.63 -9.18 -11.49
CA ASP A 22 0.79 -9.21 -11.85
C ASP A 22 1.45 -7.81 -11.91
N GLY A 23 0.70 -6.76 -11.55
CA GLY A 23 1.13 -5.37 -11.66
C GLY A 23 1.58 -4.76 -10.33
N LEU A 24 2.68 -4.00 -10.35
CA LEU A 24 3.10 -3.14 -9.24
C LEU A 24 2.23 -1.88 -9.22
N VAL A 25 1.51 -1.67 -8.11
CA VAL A 25 0.51 -0.58 -7.98
C VAL A 25 0.96 0.50 -6.99
N GLY A 26 1.75 0.15 -5.98
CA GLY A 26 2.03 1.09 -4.90
C GLY A 26 3.23 0.74 -4.02
N ILE A 27 3.55 1.68 -3.14
CA ILE A 27 4.46 1.47 -2.01
C ILE A 27 3.77 1.93 -0.71
N ILE A 28 3.94 1.14 0.35
CA ILE A 28 3.41 1.49 1.67
C ILE A 28 4.21 2.68 2.23
N ILE A 29 3.52 3.75 2.60
CA ILE A 29 4.12 4.97 3.16
C ILE A 29 3.78 5.18 4.65
N GLU A 30 2.78 4.48 5.17
CA GLU A 30 2.38 4.53 6.58
C GLU A 30 1.70 3.20 6.94
N VAL A 31 2.01 2.67 8.12
CA VAL A 31 1.42 1.44 8.68
C VAL A 31 0.85 1.71 10.06
N ASN A 32 -0.41 1.35 10.24
CA ASN A 32 -1.07 1.28 11.54
C ASN A 32 -1.34 -0.19 11.89
N LYS A 33 -1.93 -0.46 13.07
CA LYS A 33 -2.16 -1.84 13.54
C LYS A 33 -2.99 -2.69 12.57
N SER A 34 -4.10 -2.13 12.07
CA SER A 34 -5.09 -2.86 11.27
C SER A 34 -5.29 -2.28 9.86
N TYR A 35 -4.53 -1.25 9.48
CA TYR A 35 -4.62 -0.65 8.15
C TYR A 35 -3.30 0.00 7.74
N SER A 36 -3.11 0.19 6.43
CA SER A 36 -1.93 0.86 5.88
C SER A 36 -2.31 1.82 4.77
N ARG A 37 -1.54 2.91 4.62
CA ARG A 37 -1.67 3.83 3.49
C ARG A 37 -0.65 3.52 2.42
N VAL A 38 -1.13 3.45 1.19
CA VAL A 38 -0.35 3.16 0.00
C VAL A 38 -0.29 4.39 -0.88
N ARG A 39 0.92 4.76 -1.30
CA ARG A 39 1.13 5.71 -2.38
C ARG A 39 1.10 4.94 -3.69
N SER A 40 0.08 5.22 -4.50
CA SER A 40 -0.01 4.68 -5.86
C SER A 40 1.17 5.21 -6.69
N ILE A 41 1.70 4.35 -7.56
CA ILE A 41 2.68 4.69 -8.60
C ILE A 41 2.04 4.72 -9.99
N ILE A 42 0.75 4.39 -10.07
CA ILE A 42 -0.05 4.64 -11.26
C ILE A 42 -0.43 6.12 -11.23
N ASP A 43 0.18 6.88 -12.14
CA ASP A 43 -0.16 8.27 -12.46
C ASP A 43 -1.49 8.26 -13.22
N ASP A 44 -2.60 8.39 -12.49
CA ASP A 44 -3.89 8.71 -13.08
C ASP A 44 -3.96 10.23 -13.32
N SER A 45 -3.11 10.70 -14.24
CA SER A 45 -3.27 12.03 -14.84
C SER A 45 -4.41 11.95 -15.84
N SER A 46 -5.64 12.12 -15.32
CA SER A 46 -6.85 12.41 -16.11
C SER A 46 -6.83 13.84 -16.65
#